data_AF-A0A957B575-F1
#
_entry.id   AF-A0A957B575-F1
#
_cell.length_a   1.000
_cell.length_b   1.000
_cell.length_c   1.000
_cell.angle_alpha   90.00
_cell.angle_beta   90.00
_cell.angle_gamma   90.00
#
_symmetry.space_group_name_H-M   'P 1'
#
loop_
_entity.id
_entity.type
_entity.pdbx_description
1 polymer ?
#
loop_
_entity_poly.entity_id
_entity_poly.type
_entity_poly.pdbx_seq_one_letter_code
_entity_poly.pdbx_strand_id
1 'polypeptide(L)'
;MPTDDDADSRYVEIMRRIANRQQAVPQSLDPVVRILNSLNVIEPLETMRRRRKLPILCYGPATKRKPDVIRVVVWYMPKGDMQAYKTLTLFGIWAVGEPANLEIIVGTRSLKYQASVYTPEAFWKLIRQDYATYYQDDGQPPQASSVLYQTSYSEERRLEIRQQIADVIQAWQDGLNSDP
;
A
#
# COMPACT_ATOMS: atom_id res chain seq x y z
N MET A 1 -50.95 10.24 13.14
CA MET A 1 -50.32 9.00 13.65
C MET A 1 -50.05 8.12 12.44
N PRO A 2 -48.81 7.69 12.19
CA PRO A 2 -48.53 6.74 11.10
C PRO A 2 -49.16 5.38 11.46
N THR A 3 -49.89 4.79 10.52
CA THR A 3 -50.63 3.52 10.66
C THR A 3 -49.72 2.31 10.43
N ASP A 4 -49.99 1.19 11.11
CA ASP A 4 -49.14 -0.03 11.12
C ASP A 4 -48.77 -0.58 9.72
N ASP A 5 -49.60 -0.33 8.69
CA ASP A 5 -49.34 -0.70 7.29
C ASP A 5 -48.04 -0.08 6.70
N ASP A 6 -47.66 1.11 7.18
CA ASP A 6 -46.42 1.78 6.76
C ASP A 6 -45.17 1.13 7.37
N ALA A 7 -45.31 0.50 8.54
CA ALA A 7 -44.20 -0.14 9.26
C ALA A 7 -43.85 -1.48 8.63
N ASP A 8 -44.86 -2.29 8.29
CA ASP A 8 -44.67 -3.58 7.63
C ASP A 8 -44.12 -3.43 6.21
N SER A 9 -44.61 -2.43 5.46
CA SER A 9 -44.08 -2.11 4.13
C SER A 9 -42.61 -1.71 4.17
N ARG A 10 -42.19 -0.91 5.16
CA ARG A 10 -40.78 -0.56 5.39
C ARG A 10 -39.95 -1.76 5.80
N TYR A 11 -40.49 -2.64 6.64
CA TYR A 11 -39.80 -3.84 7.08
C TYR A 11 -39.52 -4.81 5.93
N VAL A 12 -40.51 -5.01 5.04
CA VAL A 12 -40.36 -5.83 3.83
C VAL A 12 -39.34 -5.23 2.86
N GLU A 13 -39.33 -3.91 2.70
CA GLU A 13 -38.33 -3.24 1.85
C GLU A 13 -36.91 -3.30 2.45
N ILE A 14 -36.78 -3.17 3.78
CA ILE A 14 -35.51 -3.35 4.49
C ILE A 14 -35.03 -4.80 4.30
N MET A 15 -35.90 -5.79 4.48
CA MET A 15 -35.57 -7.20 4.28
C MET A 15 -35.18 -7.51 2.83
N ARG A 16 -35.86 -6.94 1.82
CA ARG A 16 -35.46 -7.03 0.41
C ARG A 16 -34.10 -6.41 0.15
N ARG A 17 -33.81 -5.24 0.72
CA ARG A 17 -32.49 -4.59 0.61
C ARG A 17 -31.39 -5.39 1.30
N ILE A 18 -31.69 -6.05 2.42
CA ILE A 18 -30.75 -6.94 3.13
C ILE A 18 -30.52 -8.21 2.32
N ALA A 19 -31.56 -8.84 1.77
CA ALA A 19 -31.44 -10.02 0.90
C ALA A 19 -30.66 -9.71 -0.39
N ASN A 20 -30.91 -8.56 -1.02
CA ASN A 20 -30.15 -8.11 -2.19
C ASN A 20 -28.68 -7.76 -1.86
N ARG A 21 -28.39 -7.32 -0.62
CA ARG A 21 -27.00 -7.16 -0.15
C ARG A 21 -26.32 -8.49 0.15
N GLN A 22 -27.06 -9.49 0.62
CA GLN A 22 -26.55 -10.84 0.91
C GLN A 22 -26.31 -11.68 -0.35
N GLN A 23 -26.93 -11.32 -1.48
CA GLN A 23 -26.72 -11.95 -2.79
C GLN A 23 -25.61 -11.32 -3.64
N ALA A 24 -24.85 -10.35 -3.12
CA ALA A 24 -23.59 -9.97 -3.73
C ALA A 24 -22.61 -11.14 -3.58
N VAL A 25 -22.57 -12.01 -4.59
CA VAL A 25 -21.55 -13.06 -4.75
C VAL A 25 -20.20 -12.43 -4.41
N PRO A 26 -19.42 -12.96 -3.45
CA PRO A 26 -18.13 -12.39 -3.13
C PRO A 26 -17.34 -12.32 -4.43
N GLN A 27 -17.07 -11.09 -4.88
CA GLN A 27 -16.30 -10.86 -6.09
C GLN A 27 -15.03 -11.69 -5.94
N SER A 28 -14.80 -12.59 -6.90
CA SER A 28 -13.58 -13.38 -6.97
C SER A 28 -12.41 -12.42 -6.70
N LEU A 29 -11.71 -12.61 -5.58
CA LEU A 29 -10.52 -11.82 -5.25
C LEU A 29 -9.62 -11.81 -6.48
N ASP A 30 -9.26 -10.61 -6.93
CA ASP A 30 -8.36 -10.39 -8.07
C ASP A 30 -7.16 -11.35 -7.96
N PRO A 31 -6.85 -12.13 -9.01
CA PRO A 31 -5.76 -13.10 -8.98
C PRO A 31 -4.42 -12.49 -8.51
N VAL A 32 -4.12 -11.24 -8.88
CA VAL A 32 -2.90 -10.54 -8.44
C VAL A 32 -2.94 -10.27 -6.93
N VAL A 33 -4.10 -9.91 -6.39
CA VAL A 33 -4.28 -9.74 -4.94
C VAL A 33 -4.09 -11.06 -4.20
N ARG A 34 -4.58 -12.18 -4.76
CA ARG A 34 -4.34 -13.51 -4.18
C ARG A 34 -2.87 -13.87 -4.17
N ILE A 35 -2.15 -13.60 -5.27
CA ILE A 35 -0.71 -13.80 -5.37
C ILE A 35 0.03 -12.98 -4.30
N LEU A 36 -0.26 -11.68 -4.19
CA LEU A 36 0.35 -10.81 -3.18
C LEU A 36 0.07 -11.27 -1.73
N ASN A 37 -1.16 -11.73 -1.46
CA ASN A 37 -1.51 -12.31 -0.16
C ASN A 37 -0.73 -13.60 0.12
N SER A 38 -0.55 -14.45 -0.89
CA SER A 38 0.20 -15.70 -0.77
C SER A 38 1.70 -15.48 -0.49
N LEU A 39 2.24 -14.36 -1.00
CA LEU A 39 3.59 -13.88 -0.72
C LEU A 39 3.70 -13.15 0.64
N ASN A 40 2.58 -12.89 1.31
CA ASN A 40 2.51 -12.23 2.62
C ASN A 40 3.25 -10.89 2.66
N VAL A 41 3.11 -10.05 1.63
CA VAL A 41 3.92 -8.84 1.46
C VAL A 41 3.63 -7.72 2.48
N ILE A 42 2.48 -7.76 3.16
CA ILE A 42 2.06 -6.72 4.12
C ILE A 42 2.77 -6.86 5.47
N GLU A 43 2.89 -8.09 5.99
CA GLU A 43 3.43 -8.34 7.33
C GLU A 43 4.90 -7.88 7.50
N PRO A 44 5.82 -8.11 6.54
CA PRO A 44 7.18 -7.57 6.60
C PRO A 44 7.21 -6.04 6.67
N LEU A 45 6.37 -5.35 5.88
CA LEU A 45 6.29 -3.88 5.88
C LEU A 45 5.72 -3.33 7.19
N GLU A 46 4.69 -3.97 7.74
CA GLU A 46 4.14 -3.65 9.07
C GLU A 46 5.19 -3.83 10.18
N THR A 47 5.93 -4.94 10.14
CA THR A 47 7.00 -5.25 11.10
C THR A 47 8.09 -4.19 11.06
N MET A 48 8.53 -3.81 9.84
CA MET A 48 9.50 -2.76 9.61
C MET A 48 9.04 -1.42 10.20
N ARG A 49 7.79 -1.01 9.91
CA ARG A 49 7.21 0.25 10.40
C ARG A 49 7.18 0.33 11.93
N ARG A 50 6.91 -0.78 12.62
CA ARG A 50 6.78 -0.82 14.09
C ARG A 50 8.11 -0.62 14.84
N ARG A 51 9.26 -0.67 14.16
CA ARG A 51 10.56 -0.43 14.82
C ARG A 51 10.71 1.04 15.24
N ARG A 52 10.86 1.27 16.55
CA ARG A 52 10.87 2.62 17.16
C ARG A 52 12.11 3.46 16.86
N LYS A 53 13.23 2.85 16.47
CA LYS A 53 14.56 3.50 16.37
C LYS A 53 14.99 3.88 14.95
N LEU A 54 14.08 3.90 13.97
CA LEU A 54 14.43 4.31 12.62
C LEU A 54 14.71 5.82 12.55
N PRO A 55 15.71 6.28 11.76
CA PRO A 55 15.98 7.71 11.54
C PRO A 55 14.94 8.40 10.64
N ILE A 56 13.85 7.69 10.30
CA ILE A 56 12.79 8.13 9.39
C ILE A 56 11.42 8.13 10.09
N LEU A 57 10.54 9.02 9.66
CA LEU A 57 9.11 9.00 9.95
C LEU A 57 8.43 8.09 8.93
N CYS A 58 8.05 6.87 9.32
CA CYS A 58 7.48 5.87 8.43
C CYS A 58 5.97 5.70 8.67
N TYR A 59 5.20 5.62 7.59
CA TYR A 59 3.74 5.49 7.59
C TYR A 59 3.28 4.39 6.62
N GLY A 60 1.98 4.07 6.62
CA GLY A 60 1.42 2.93 5.90
C GLY A 60 1.51 1.62 6.70
N PRO A 61 1.68 0.45 6.05
CA PRO A 61 1.60 0.23 4.61
C PRO A 61 0.19 0.50 4.06
N ALA A 62 0.10 0.88 2.78
CA ALA A 62 -1.15 1.01 2.06
C ALA A 62 -1.07 0.26 0.73
N THR A 63 -2.17 -0.44 0.40
CA THR A 63 -2.35 -1.05 -0.91
C THR A 63 -2.98 -0.04 -1.87
N LYS A 64 -2.34 0.20 -3.01
CA LYS A 64 -2.82 1.11 -4.06
C LYS A 64 -2.93 0.32 -5.36
N ARG A 65 -4.02 0.54 -6.11
CA ARG A 65 -4.31 -0.19 -7.34
C ARG A 65 -4.44 0.77 -8.53
N LYS A 66 -3.86 0.37 -9.65
CA LYS A 66 -4.09 0.87 -11.00
C LYS A 66 -4.40 -0.32 -11.91
N PRO A 67 -4.92 -0.10 -13.14
CA PRO A 67 -5.31 -1.19 -14.04
C PRO A 67 -4.22 -2.27 -14.21
N ASP A 68 -2.97 -1.87 -14.41
CA ASP A 68 -1.86 -2.79 -14.73
C ASP A 68 -0.84 -2.97 -13.59
N VAL A 69 -1.09 -2.34 -12.43
CA VAL A 69 -0.15 -2.33 -11.30
C VAL A 69 -0.89 -2.34 -9.97
N ILE A 70 -0.56 -3.32 -9.13
CA ILE A 70 -0.93 -3.32 -7.71
C ILE A 70 0.33 -3.10 -6.89
N ARG A 71 0.31 -2.17 -5.94
CA ARG A 71 1.46 -1.91 -5.07
C ARG A 71 1.07 -1.89 -3.60
N VAL A 72 1.97 -2.37 -2.76
CA VAL A 72 1.90 -2.26 -1.30
C VAL A 72 3.11 -1.47 -0.86
N VAL A 73 2.87 -0.26 -0.39
CA VAL A 73 3.94 0.69 -0.08
C VAL A 73 3.81 1.24 1.33
N VAL A 74 4.96 1.42 1.98
CA VAL A 74 5.11 2.40 3.05
C VAL A 74 5.64 3.69 2.45
N TRP A 75 5.45 4.80 3.17
CA TRP A 75 6.04 6.06 2.79
C TRP A 75 6.73 6.69 3.99
N TYR A 76 7.85 7.34 3.73
CA TYR A 76 8.68 7.87 4.79
C TYR A 76 9.43 9.15 4.39
N MET A 77 9.85 9.87 5.42
CA MET A 77 10.66 11.09 5.33
C MET A 77 11.75 11.07 6.41
N PRO A 78 12.87 11.78 6.23
CA PRO A 78 13.88 11.96 7.29
C PRO A 78 13.27 12.58 8.55
N LYS A 79 13.73 12.15 9.74
CA LYS A 79 13.40 12.82 11.00
C LYS A 79 14.24 14.08 11.18
N GLY A 80 13.67 15.10 11.81
CA GLY A 80 14.41 16.29 12.27
C GLY A 80 14.65 17.37 11.21
N ASP A 81 14.34 17.12 9.94
CA ASP A 81 14.48 18.13 8.88
C ASP A 81 13.18 18.93 8.68
N MET A 82 13.27 20.26 8.81
CA MET A 82 12.15 21.17 8.58
C MET A 82 11.66 21.17 7.13
N GLN A 83 12.48 20.75 6.17
CA GLN A 83 12.17 20.66 4.75
C GLN A 83 11.87 19.24 4.29
N ALA A 84 11.75 18.27 5.21
CA ALA A 84 11.49 16.87 4.90
C ALA A 84 10.23 16.65 4.05
N TYR A 85 9.25 17.57 4.11
CA TYR A 85 8.02 17.52 3.31
C TYR A 85 8.25 17.71 1.79
N LYS A 86 9.42 18.19 1.36
CA LYS A 86 9.69 18.44 -0.07
C LYS A 86 9.78 17.14 -0.88
N THR A 87 10.28 16.07 -0.26
CA THR A 87 10.50 14.78 -0.89
C THR A 87 9.98 13.67 0.00
N LEU A 88 9.01 12.91 -0.50
CA LEU A 88 8.54 11.69 0.12
C LEU A 88 9.20 10.50 -0.54
N THR A 89 9.69 9.54 0.24
CA THR A 89 10.17 8.27 -0.34
C THR A 89 9.17 7.18 -0.05
N LEU A 90 8.76 6.48 -1.10
CA LEU A 90 8.02 5.24 -1.05
C LEU A 90 9.01 4.08 -0.98
N PHE A 91 8.75 3.12 -0.13
CA PHE A 91 9.39 1.81 -0.16
C PHE A 91 8.29 0.76 -0.22
N GLY A 92 8.40 -0.22 -1.09
CA GLY A 92 7.34 -1.21 -1.20
C GLY A 92 7.56 -2.28 -2.24
N ILE A 93 6.46 -2.97 -2.52
CA ILE A 93 6.37 -4.05 -3.50
C ILE A 93 5.37 -3.63 -4.58
N TRP A 94 5.78 -3.75 -5.84
CA TRP A 94 4.94 -3.57 -7.02
C TRP A 94 4.74 -4.92 -7.70
N ALA A 95 3.50 -5.23 -8.03
CA ALA A 95 3.11 -6.33 -8.89
C ALA A 95 2.64 -5.73 -10.22
N VAL A 96 3.39 -5.99 -11.28
CA VAL A 96 3.21 -5.37 -12.61
C VAL A 96 2.82 -6.45 -13.62
N GLY A 97 1.80 -6.16 -14.42
CA GLY A 97 1.34 -7.05 -15.49
C GLY A 97 0.24 -8.02 -15.06
N GLU A 98 0.02 -9.02 -15.90
CA GLU A 98 -1.06 -9.99 -15.76
C GLU A 98 -0.66 -11.19 -14.88
N PRO A 99 -1.61 -11.91 -14.27
CA PRO A 99 -1.32 -13.03 -13.37
C PRO A 99 -0.38 -14.11 -13.94
N ALA A 100 -0.41 -14.36 -15.26
CA ALA A 100 0.42 -15.36 -15.91
C ALA A 100 1.89 -14.93 -16.09
N ASN A 101 2.16 -13.63 -16.17
CA ASN A 101 3.48 -13.04 -16.40
C ASN A 101 3.77 -11.96 -15.35
N LEU A 102 3.30 -12.17 -14.12
CA LEU A 102 3.33 -11.15 -13.09
C LEU A 102 4.77 -10.91 -12.65
N GLU A 103 5.20 -9.66 -12.70
CA GLU A 103 6.50 -9.26 -12.20
C GLU A 103 6.38 -8.65 -10.81
N ILE A 104 7.22 -9.12 -9.89
CA ILE A 104 7.33 -8.61 -8.52
C ILE A 104 8.59 -7.77 -8.41
N ILE A 105 8.42 -6.50 -8.08
CA ILE A 105 9.50 -5.52 -7.93
C ILE A 105 9.48 -4.98 -6.51
N VAL A 106 10.62 -4.98 -5.84
CA VAL A 106 10.83 -4.35 -4.53
C VAL A 106 11.84 -3.23 -4.70
N GLY A 107 11.54 -2.05 -4.17
CA GLY A 107 12.46 -0.92 -4.29
C GLY A 107 11.94 0.37 -3.67
N THR A 108 12.64 1.45 -4.00
CA THR A 108 12.34 2.80 -3.49
C THR A 108 11.95 3.75 -4.61
N ARG A 109 11.05 4.69 -4.31
CA ARG A 109 10.65 5.73 -5.25
C ARG A 109 10.44 7.06 -4.55
N SER A 110 11.06 8.12 -5.04
CA SER A 110 10.88 9.47 -4.50
C SER A 110 9.78 10.22 -5.23
N LEU A 111 8.89 10.86 -4.47
CA LEU A 111 7.85 11.76 -4.94
C LEU A 111 8.16 13.19 -4.48
N LYS A 112 7.92 14.16 -5.36
CA LYS A 112 8.08 15.58 -5.05
C LYS A 112 6.77 16.17 -4.56
N TYR A 113 6.85 17.07 -3.59
CA TYR A 113 5.71 17.84 -3.12
C TYR A 113 5.12 18.67 -4.27
N GLN A 114 3.80 18.64 -4.44
CA GLN A 114 3.12 19.34 -5.53
C GLN A 114 1.88 20.13 -5.11
N ALA A 115 1.46 20.06 -3.84
CA ALA A 115 0.35 20.89 -3.38
C ALA A 115 0.72 22.39 -3.46
N SER A 116 -0.27 23.21 -3.78
CA SER A 116 -0.08 24.66 -4.03
C SER A 116 0.31 25.45 -2.79
N VAL A 117 -0.09 24.99 -1.61
CA VAL A 117 0.17 25.66 -0.33
C VAL A 117 0.60 24.62 0.70
N TYR A 118 1.70 24.91 1.40
CA TYR A 118 2.18 24.11 2.52
C TYR A 118 1.65 24.66 3.84
N THR A 119 0.78 23.89 4.50
CA THR A 119 0.29 24.16 5.85
C THR A 119 0.81 23.06 6.79
N PRO A 120 1.78 23.34 7.68
CA PRO A 120 2.45 22.31 8.49
C PRO A 120 1.49 21.45 9.31
N GLU A 121 0.51 22.06 9.98
CA GLU A 121 -0.44 21.35 10.85
C GLU A 121 -1.31 20.36 10.06
N ALA A 122 -1.87 20.80 8.93
CA ALA A 122 -2.66 19.96 8.05
C ALA A 122 -1.82 18.84 7.42
N PHE A 123 -0.58 19.18 7.02
CA PHE A 123 0.36 18.22 6.46
C PHE A 123 0.63 17.08 7.44
N TRP A 124 1.10 17.39 8.65
CA TRP A 124 1.47 16.37 9.63
C TRP A 124 0.30 15.55 10.15
N LYS A 125 -0.93 16.09 10.10
CA LYS A 125 -2.16 15.36 10.42
C LYS A 125 -2.53 14.36 9.32
N LEU A 126 -2.50 14.79 8.06
CA LEU A 126 -3.04 14.01 6.94
C LEU A 126 -2.02 13.05 6.32
N ILE A 127 -0.73 13.41 6.32
CA ILE A 127 0.33 12.58 5.70
C ILE A 127 0.44 11.20 6.35
N ARG A 128 0.00 11.04 7.60
CA ARG A 128 -0.02 9.74 8.29
C ARG A 128 -1.04 8.76 7.72
N GLN A 129 -2.11 9.30 7.10
CA GLN A 129 -3.23 8.53 6.58
C GLN A 129 -3.04 8.22 5.09
N ASP A 130 -2.69 9.24 4.31
CA ASP A 130 -2.43 9.10 2.88
C ASP A 130 -1.50 10.23 2.40
N TYR A 131 -0.70 9.94 1.39
CA TYR A 131 0.20 10.89 0.75
C TYR A 131 -0.36 11.48 -0.55
N ALA A 132 -1.42 10.88 -1.11
CA ALA A 132 -1.96 11.28 -2.42
C ALA A 132 -2.45 12.75 -2.49
N THR A 133 -2.78 13.36 -1.36
CA THR A 133 -3.19 14.78 -1.29
C THR A 133 -2.04 15.75 -1.60
N TYR A 134 -0.80 15.39 -1.27
CA TYR A 134 0.35 16.29 -1.33
C TYR A 134 1.36 15.93 -2.43
N TYR A 135 1.34 14.67 -2.86
CA TYR A 135 2.32 14.12 -3.79
C TYR A 135 1.60 13.47 -4.97
N GLN A 136 2.08 13.76 -6.18
CA GLN A 136 1.60 13.11 -7.38
C GLN A 136 2.29 11.75 -7.54
N ASP A 137 1.49 10.69 -7.51
CA ASP A 137 1.94 9.31 -7.67
C ASP A 137 1.26 8.69 -8.90
N ASP A 138 2.02 8.53 -9.99
CA ASP A 138 1.55 7.86 -11.20
C ASP A 138 1.44 6.33 -11.04
N GLY A 139 1.85 5.78 -9.88
CA GLY A 139 1.75 4.36 -9.54
C GLY A 139 2.74 3.43 -10.24
N GLN A 140 3.61 3.96 -11.11
CA GLN A 140 4.67 3.20 -11.76
C GLN A 140 5.66 2.60 -10.75
N PRO A 141 6.31 1.48 -11.11
CA PRO A 141 7.41 0.92 -10.33
C PRO A 141 8.58 1.90 -10.19
N PRO A 142 9.52 1.63 -9.26
CA PRO A 142 10.74 2.42 -9.13
C PRO A 142 11.58 2.37 -10.41
N GLN A 143 12.43 3.39 -10.60
CA GLN A 143 13.42 3.39 -11.68
C GLN A 143 14.46 2.28 -11.43
N ALA A 144 15.11 1.78 -12.49
CA ALA A 144 16.04 0.65 -12.41
C ALA A 144 17.16 0.84 -11.36
N SER A 145 17.66 2.07 -11.16
CA SER A 145 18.68 2.39 -10.15
C SER A 145 18.20 2.26 -8.69
N SER A 146 16.88 2.21 -8.49
CA SER A 146 16.23 2.15 -7.17
C SER A 146 15.48 0.83 -6.94
N VAL A 147 15.61 -0.11 -7.87
CA VAL A 147 15.16 -1.49 -7.72
C VAL A 147 16.16 -2.23 -6.84
N LEU A 148 15.65 -2.91 -5.81
CA LEU A 148 16.46 -3.71 -4.88
C LEU A 148 16.31 -5.21 -5.16
N TYR A 149 15.16 -5.60 -5.69
CA TYR A 149 14.86 -6.97 -6.09
C TYR A 149 13.77 -6.98 -7.15
N GLN A 150 13.89 -7.89 -8.12
CA GLN A 150 12.96 -8.04 -9.22
C GLN A 150 12.93 -9.50 -9.65
N THR A 151 11.74 -10.06 -9.81
CA THR A 151 11.56 -11.45 -10.26
C THR A 151 10.22 -11.63 -10.96
N SER A 152 10.12 -12.61 -11.84
CA SER A 152 8.84 -13.11 -12.34
C SER A 152 8.22 -14.06 -11.32
N TYR A 153 6.92 -13.91 -11.07
CA TYR A 153 6.18 -14.77 -10.16
C TYR A 153 6.04 -16.19 -10.72
N SER A 154 6.25 -17.18 -9.87
CA SER A 154 5.89 -18.58 -10.11
C SER A 154 5.36 -19.18 -8.82
N GLU A 155 4.25 -19.91 -8.90
CA GLU A 155 3.63 -20.57 -7.74
C GLU A 155 4.60 -21.57 -7.08
N GLU A 156 5.42 -22.26 -7.88
CA GLU A 156 6.41 -23.23 -7.38
C GLU A 156 7.50 -22.57 -6.54
N ARG A 157 7.87 -21.33 -6.88
CA ARG A 157 8.89 -20.54 -6.18
C ARG A 157 8.30 -19.59 -5.15
N ARG A 158 7.00 -19.65 -4.87
CA ARG A 158 6.29 -18.70 -4.00
C ARG A 158 6.96 -18.51 -2.62
N LEU A 159 7.36 -19.60 -1.98
CA LEU A 159 8.01 -19.54 -0.65
C LEU A 159 9.42 -18.93 -0.72
N GLU A 160 10.16 -19.23 -1.78
CA GLU A 160 11.48 -18.65 -2.05
C GLU A 160 11.36 -17.13 -2.28
N ILE A 161 10.41 -16.71 -3.12
CA ILE A 161 10.13 -15.29 -3.40
C ILE A 161 9.73 -14.57 -2.11
N ARG A 162 8.85 -15.16 -1.30
CA ARG A 162 8.46 -14.59 0.01
C ARG A 162 9.67 -14.37 0.92
N GLN A 163 10.57 -15.34 1.00
CA GLN A 163 11.78 -15.22 1.82
C GLN A 163 12.69 -14.11 1.27
N GLN A 164 12.93 -14.08 -0.05
CA GLN A 164 13.75 -13.06 -0.70
C GLN A 164 13.21 -11.64 -0.50
N ILE A 165 11.89 -11.46 -0.57
CA ILE A 165 11.25 -10.18 -0.25
C ILE A 165 11.53 -9.78 1.21
N ALA A 166 11.37 -10.71 2.15
CA ALA A 166 11.64 -10.44 3.57
C ALA A 166 13.12 -10.06 3.81
N ASP A 167 14.04 -10.77 3.17
CA ASP A 167 15.49 -10.52 3.27
C ASP A 167 15.86 -9.14 2.70
N VAL A 168 15.28 -8.76 1.56
CA VAL A 168 15.50 -7.43 0.94
C VAL A 168 14.96 -6.32 1.84
N ILE A 169 13.79 -6.51 2.45
CA ILE A 169 13.21 -5.53 3.39
C ILE A 169 14.10 -5.40 4.62
N GLN A 170 14.61 -6.51 5.15
CA GLN A 170 15.52 -6.50 6.29
C GLN A 170 16.85 -5.81 5.95
N ALA A 171 17.46 -6.15 4.82
CA ALA A 171 18.72 -5.54 4.36
C ALA A 171 18.58 -4.03 4.12
N TRP A 172 17.50 -3.61 3.48
CA TRP A 172 17.19 -2.18 3.31
C TRP A 172 17.06 -1.47 4.66
N GLN A 173 16.35 -2.10 5.61
CA GLN A 173 16.17 -1.57 6.95
C GLN A 173 17.48 -1.43 7.73
N ASP A 174 18.40 -2.39 7.58
CA ASP A 174 19.70 -2.36 8.25
C ASP A 174 20.62 -1.29 7.63
N GLY A 175 20.50 -1.05 6.32
CA GLY A 175 21.14 0.07 5.63
C GLY A 175 20.72 1.43 6.19
N LEU A 176 19.45 1.61 6.59
CA LEU A 176 18.99 2.87 7.19
C LEU A 176 19.66 3.21 8.53
N ASN A 177 20.11 2.21 9.29
CA ASN A 177 20.76 2.45 10.58
C ASN A 177 22.28 2.63 10.46
N SER A 178 22.82 2.43 9.25
CA SER A 178 24.26 2.40 8.97
C SER A 178 24.79 3.73 8.42
N ASP A 179 23.90 4.68 8.10
CA ASP A 179 24.27 6.07 7.77
C ASP A 179 24.33 6.90 9.08
N PRO A 180 25.51 7.45 9.45
CA PRO A 180 25.73 8.22 10.67
C PRO A 180 25.09 9.62 10.65
#